data_AF-A0A2K5KYK0-F1
#
_entry.id   AF-A0A2K5KYK0-F1
#
_cell.length_a   1.000
_cell.length_b   1.000
_cell.length_c   1.000
_cell.angle_alpha   90.00
_cell.angle_beta   90.00
_cell.angle_gamma   90.00
#
_symmetry.space_group_name_H-M   'P 1'
#
loop_
_entity.id
_entity.type
_entity.pdbx_description
1 polymer ?
#
loop_
_entity_poly.entity_id
_entity_poly.type
_entity_poly.pdbx_seq_one_letter_code
_entity_poly.pdbx_strand_id
1 'polypeptide(L)'
;MTVTYTARVANARFGGFSQLLLLWRGSIYKLLWRELLCFLGFYMALSAAYRFVLTEGQKRYFEKLVIYCDQYASLIPVSFVLGFYVTLVVNRWWSQYLCMPLPDALMCVVAGTVHGRDDRGRLYRRTLMRYAGLSAVLILRSVSTAVFKRFPTIDHVVEAGFMTREERKKFENLNSSYNKYWVPCVWFSNLAAQARREGRIRDNSALKLLLEELNVFRGKCGMLFHYDWISVPLVYTQVVTIALYSYFLACLIGRQFLDPAQGYKDHDLDLCVPIFTLLQFFFYAGWLKVAEQLINPFGEDDDDFETNFLIDRNFQVSMLAVDEMYDDLAVLEKDLYWDAAEARAPYTAATVFQLRQPSFQGSTFDITLAKEDMQFQRLDGLDGPMGEAPGDFLQRLLPVGAGMAAGGPLGRRLSFLLRKNSWVSEASTGASCSCAVVPEGAAPECSCGDPLLDPGLPEPEPPPPAGSEPVALIPGPVEPFSIVTMPGSRGPAPPWLPSPIGEEEENLA
;
A
#
# COMPACT_ATOMS: atom_id res chain seq x y z
N MET A 1 17.00 7.87 -8.64
CA MET A 1 15.70 7.96 -9.34
C MET A 1 15.08 6.59 -9.48
N THR A 2 14.15 6.27 -8.57
CA THR A 2 13.29 5.06 -8.52
C THR A 2 12.79 4.67 -9.92
N VAL A 3 12.70 3.37 -10.21
CA VAL A 3 12.41 2.87 -11.56
C VAL A 3 10.89 2.70 -11.76
N THR A 4 10.25 3.71 -12.35
CA THR A 4 8.82 3.62 -12.69
C THR A 4 8.59 2.97 -14.06
N TYR A 5 7.91 1.82 -14.08
CA TYR A 5 7.53 1.11 -15.32
C TYR A 5 6.01 0.85 -15.45
N THR A 6 5.18 1.45 -14.60
CA THR A 6 3.72 1.26 -14.53
C THR A 6 3.02 1.42 -15.89
N ALA A 7 3.40 2.44 -16.67
CA ALA A 7 2.80 2.69 -17.98
C ALA A 7 3.06 1.55 -18.99
N ARG A 8 4.18 0.82 -18.87
CA ARG A 8 4.53 -0.29 -19.78
C ARG A 8 3.70 -1.55 -19.51
N VAL A 9 3.18 -1.70 -18.29
CA VAL A 9 2.39 -2.85 -17.84
C VAL A 9 0.93 -2.51 -17.59
N ALA A 10 0.45 -1.36 -18.07
CA ALA A 10 -0.93 -0.92 -17.88
C ALA A 10 -1.97 -1.87 -18.49
N ASN A 11 -1.59 -2.64 -19.52
CA ASN A 11 -2.45 -3.63 -20.16
C ASN A 11 -1.74 -4.99 -20.23
N ALA A 12 -2.48 -6.07 -19.98
CA ALA A 12 -1.99 -7.44 -20.18
C ALA A 12 -1.93 -7.76 -21.69
N ARG A 13 -0.75 -7.59 -22.29
CA ARG A 13 -0.48 -7.86 -23.71
C ARG A 13 0.49 -9.04 -23.88
N PHE A 14 0.48 -9.65 -25.07
CA PHE A 14 1.51 -10.63 -25.44
C PHE A 14 2.90 -10.01 -25.31
N GLY A 15 3.80 -10.68 -24.60
CA GLY A 15 5.15 -10.19 -24.32
C GLY A 15 5.25 -9.02 -23.34
N GLY A 16 4.19 -8.71 -22.57
CA GLY A 16 4.19 -7.60 -21.62
C GLY A 16 5.37 -7.65 -20.63
N PHE A 17 5.52 -8.75 -19.90
CA PHE A 17 6.66 -8.93 -18.98
C PHE A 17 7.95 -9.33 -19.69
N SER A 18 7.88 -9.97 -20.86
CA SER A 18 9.07 -10.30 -21.64
C SER A 18 9.86 -9.06 -22.04
N GLN A 19 9.20 -7.94 -22.32
CA GLN A 19 9.86 -6.66 -22.58
C GLN A 19 10.59 -6.10 -21.36
N LEU A 20 10.19 -6.46 -20.14
CA LEU A 20 10.85 -5.98 -18.90
C LEU A 20 12.25 -6.60 -18.73
N LEU A 21 12.48 -7.79 -19.29
CA LEU A 21 13.77 -8.46 -19.26
C LEU A 21 14.85 -7.75 -20.11
N LEU A 22 14.46 -6.75 -20.92
CA LEU A 22 15.41 -5.96 -21.73
C LEU A 22 15.85 -4.66 -21.04
N LEU A 23 15.31 -4.33 -19.86
CA LEU A 23 15.70 -3.12 -19.12
C LEU A 23 16.98 -3.38 -18.32
N TRP A 24 17.85 -2.37 -18.27
CA TRP A 24 19.12 -2.43 -17.53
C TRP A 24 19.06 -1.73 -16.15
N ARG A 25 18.43 -0.56 -16.09
CA ARG A 25 18.34 0.25 -14.87
C ARG A 25 17.44 -0.41 -13.84
N GLY A 26 17.91 -0.55 -12.60
CA GLY A 26 17.22 -1.30 -11.54
C GLY A 26 16.96 -2.77 -11.89
N SER A 27 17.70 -3.34 -12.83
CA SER A 27 17.48 -4.71 -13.30
C SER A 27 18.26 -5.73 -12.48
N ILE A 28 17.77 -6.96 -12.50
CA ILE A 28 18.47 -8.13 -11.96
C ILE A 28 19.89 -8.29 -12.51
N TYR A 29 20.13 -7.92 -13.78
CA TYR A 29 21.44 -8.04 -14.42
C TYR A 29 22.45 -7.07 -13.80
N LYS A 30 22.03 -5.83 -13.53
CA LYS A 30 22.87 -4.81 -12.89
C LYS A 30 23.24 -5.22 -11.45
N LEU A 31 22.37 -5.93 -10.75
CA LEU A 31 22.57 -6.39 -9.38
C LEU A 31 23.43 -7.67 -9.27
N LEU A 32 23.39 -8.56 -10.27
CA LEU A 32 24.01 -9.89 -10.19
C LEU A 32 25.28 -10.09 -11.02
N TRP A 33 25.62 -9.19 -11.95
CA TRP A 33 26.69 -9.48 -12.91
C TRP A 33 28.04 -9.79 -12.25
N ARG A 34 28.36 -9.18 -11.11
CA ARG A 34 29.62 -9.43 -10.38
C ARG A 34 29.63 -10.82 -9.78
N GLU A 35 28.58 -11.18 -9.06
CA GLU A 35 28.41 -12.49 -8.43
C GLU A 35 28.31 -13.60 -9.47
N LEU A 36 27.65 -13.34 -10.61
CA LEU A 36 27.57 -14.26 -11.73
C LEU A 36 28.95 -14.52 -12.35
N LEU A 37 29.75 -13.48 -12.59
CA LEU A 37 31.12 -13.63 -13.08
C LEU A 37 32.00 -14.39 -12.09
N CYS A 38 31.83 -14.14 -10.78
CA CYS A 38 32.53 -14.86 -9.72
C CYS A 38 32.15 -16.35 -9.70
N PHE A 39 30.85 -16.66 -9.73
CA PHE A 39 30.34 -18.03 -9.77
C PHE A 39 30.82 -18.76 -11.03
N LEU A 40 30.71 -18.13 -12.20
CA LEU A 40 31.18 -18.71 -13.46
C LEU A 40 32.71 -18.90 -13.44
N GLY A 41 33.46 -17.94 -12.90
CA GLY A 41 34.91 -18.04 -12.76
C GLY A 41 35.34 -19.24 -11.92
N PHE A 42 34.73 -19.44 -10.74
CA PHE A 42 34.99 -20.61 -9.91
C PHE A 42 34.54 -21.90 -10.58
N TYR A 43 33.37 -21.90 -11.22
CA TYR A 43 32.86 -23.09 -11.91
C TYR A 43 33.82 -23.54 -13.01
N MET A 44 34.25 -22.60 -13.87
CA MET A 44 35.19 -22.87 -14.96
C MET A 44 36.57 -23.27 -14.45
N ALA A 45 37.06 -22.66 -13.36
CA ALA A 45 38.32 -23.04 -12.73
C ALA A 45 38.29 -24.49 -12.22
N LEU A 46 37.20 -24.88 -11.55
CA LEU A 46 37.02 -26.25 -11.05
C LEU A 46 36.89 -27.25 -12.21
N SER A 47 36.17 -26.86 -13.27
CA SER A 47 36.01 -27.64 -14.49
C SER A 47 37.33 -27.84 -15.24
N ALA A 48 38.17 -26.80 -15.32
CA ALA A 48 39.50 -26.88 -15.91
C ALA A 48 40.45 -27.72 -15.06
N ALA A 49 40.38 -27.59 -13.72
CA ALA A 49 41.16 -28.42 -12.81
C ALA A 49 40.81 -29.91 -12.97
N TYR A 50 39.52 -30.25 -13.04
CA TYR A 50 39.07 -31.63 -13.28
C TYR A 50 39.60 -32.20 -14.61
N ARG A 51 39.56 -31.42 -15.70
CA ARG A 51 39.98 -31.89 -17.03
C ARG A 51 41.49 -31.98 -17.20
N PHE A 52 42.25 -30.99 -16.70
CA PHE A 52 43.67 -30.83 -17.05
C PHE A 52 44.65 -31.05 -15.90
N VAL A 53 44.22 -30.90 -14.64
CA VAL A 53 45.12 -30.91 -13.47
C VAL A 53 44.98 -32.19 -12.66
N LEU A 54 43.76 -32.70 -12.48
CA LEU A 54 43.52 -33.90 -11.68
C LEU A 54 44.01 -35.16 -12.39
N THR A 55 44.74 -35.99 -11.66
CA THR A 55 45.13 -37.34 -12.11
C THR A 55 43.93 -38.29 -12.11
N GLU A 56 44.01 -39.41 -12.84
CA GLU A 56 42.90 -40.37 -12.95
C GLU A 56 42.37 -40.84 -11.58
N GLY A 57 43.25 -41.14 -10.61
CA GLY A 57 42.81 -41.51 -9.26
C GLY A 57 42.04 -40.39 -8.53
N GLN A 58 42.47 -39.14 -8.70
CA GLN A 58 41.80 -37.97 -8.11
C GLN A 58 40.49 -37.63 -8.83
N LYS A 59 40.40 -37.82 -10.15
CA LYS A 59 39.16 -37.64 -10.92
C LYS A 59 38.06 -38.56 -10.41
N ARG A 60 38.36 -39.84 -10.14
CA ARG A 60 37.38 -40.79 -9.56
C ARG A 60 36.87 -40.35 -8.18
N TYR A 61 37.72 -39.70 -7.39
CA TYR A 61 37.28 -39.14 -6.10
C TYR A 61 36.42 -37.89 -6.28
N PHE A 62 36.82 -37.00 -7.20
CA PHE A 62 36.06 -35.81 -7.55
C PHE A 62 34.67 -36.15 -8.08
N GLU A 63 34.55 -37.14 -8.97
CA GLU A 63 33.26 -37.65 -9.49
C GLU A 63 32.32 -38.10 -8.36
N LYS A 64 32.84 -38.80 -7.35
CA LYS A 64 32.07 -39.16 -6.15
C LYS A 64 31.63 -37.94 -5.34
N LEU A 65 32.49 -36.93 -5.23
CA LEU A 65 32.18 -35.68 -4.54
C LEU A 65 31.09 -34.88 -5.28
N VAL A 66 31.13 -34.84 -6.60
CA VAL A 66 30.09 -34.22 -7.44
C VAL A 66 28.73 -34.87 -7.18
N ILE A 67 28.66 -36.20 -7.26
CA ILE A 67 27.41 -36.95 -7.01
C ILE A 67 26.91 -36.71 -5.58
N TYR A 68 27.82 -36.67 -4.59
CA TYR A 68 27.48 -36.34 -3.20
C TYR A 68 26.86 -34.94 -3.10
N CYS A 69 27.52 -33.90 -3.63
CA CYS A 69 27.04 -32.53 -3.55
C CYS A 69 25.70 -32.33 -4.28
N ASP A 70 25.46 -32.99 -5.41
CA ASP A 70 24.21 -32.85 -6.16
C ASP A 70 22.99 -33.41 -5.40
N GLN A 71 23.18 -34.52 -4.66
CA GLN A 71 22.15 -35.07 -3.78
C GLN A 71 21.75 -34.07 -2.68
N TYR A 72 22.74 -33.42 -2.04
CA TYR A 72 22.47 -32.42 -1.00
C TYR A 72 21.90 -31.12 -1.54
N ALA A 73 22.28 -30.70 -2.75
CA ALA A 73 21.68 -29.51 -3.38
C ALA A 73 20.16 -29.66 -3.54
N SER A 74 19.67 -30.87 -3.80
CA SER A 74 18.24 -31.16 -3.97
C SER A 74 17.45 -31.21 -2.64
N LEU A 75 18.14 -31.31 -1.49
CA LEU A 75 17.53 -31.41 -0.17
C LEU A 75 17.29 -30.06 0.51
N ILE A 76 17.93 -28.98 0.05
CA ILE A 76 17.86 -27.66 0.70
C ILE A 76 16.57 -26.92 0.26
N PRO A 77 15.60 -26.63 1.16
CA PRO A 77 14.36 -25.96 0.80
C PRO A 77 14.52 -24.44 0.69
N VAL A 78 15.43 -23.98 -0.20
CA VAL A 78 15.78 -22.56 -0.36
C VAL A 78 14.55 -21.69 -0.66
N SER A 79 13.66 -22.16 -1.53
CA SER A 79 12.45 -21.43 -1.95
C SER A 79 11.55 -21.03 -0.79
N PHE A 80 11.42 -21.90 0.23
CA PHE A 80 10.57 -21.63 1.38
C PHE A 80 11.17 -20.50 2.22
N VAL A 81 12.42 -20.66 2.65
CA VAL A 81 13.12 -19.69 3.51
C VAL A 81 13.22 -18.32 2.83
N LEU A 82 13.53 -18.31 1.53
CA LEU A 82 13.63 -17.09 0.73
C LEU A 82 12.26 -16.41 0.55
N GLY A 83 11.20 -17.18 0.31
CA GLY A 83 9.84 -16.65 0.16
C GLY A 83 9.33 -15.91 1.39
N PHE A 84 9.47 -16.49 2.59
CA PHE A 84 9.07 -15.81 3.83
C PHE A 84 9.90 -14.56 4.10
N TYR A 85 11.21 -14.66 3.90
CA TYR A 85 12.12 -13.54 4.14
C TYR A 85 11.87 -12.37 3.20
N VAL A 86 11.77 -12.62 1.89
CA VAL A 86 11.50 -11.58 0.89
C VAL A 86 10.13 -10.94 1.13
N THR A 87 9.11 -11.74 1.48
CA THR A 87 7.78 -11.20 1.81
C THR A 87 7.83 -10.26 3.02
N LEU A 88 8.57 -10.61 4.07
CA LEU A 88 8.80 -9.74 5.23
C LEU A 88 9.46 -8.41 4.81
N VAL A 89 10.50 -8.47 3.98
CA VAL A 89 11.22 -7.30 3.50
C VAL A 89 10.33 -6.40 2.65
N VAL A 90 9.58 -6.95 1.68
CA VAL A 90 8.65 -6.20 0.82
C VAL A 90 7.55 -5.51 1.65
N ASN A 91 7.00 -6.19 2.65
CA ASN A 91 6.00 -5.59 3.55
C ASN A 91 6.57 -4.41 4.34
N ARG A 92 7.79 -4.54 4.87
CA ARG A 92 8.49 -3.44 5.55
C ARG A 92 8.81 -2.30 4.60
N TRP A 93 9.29 -2.60 3.39
CA TRP A 93 9.57 -1.63 2.34
C TRP A 93 8.35 -0.76 2.03
N TRP A 94 7.19 -1.38 1.78
CA TRP A 94 5.96 -0.65 1.50
C TRP A 94 5.48 0.16 2.69
N SER A 95 5.58 -0.40 3.90
CA SER A 95 5.19 0.30 5.12
C SER A 95 6.07 1.53 5.38
N GLN A 96 7.37 1.46 5.10
CA GLN A 96 8.29 2.60 5.17
C GLN A 96 7.89 3.71 4.18
N TYR A 97 7.51 3.35 2.95
CA TYR A 97 7.01 4.32 1.96
C TYR A 97 5.77 5.07 2.48
N LEU A 98 4.81 4.36 3.07
CA LEU A 98 3.59 4.97 3.63
C LEU A 98 3.86 5.88 4.85
N CYS A 99 4.99 5.66 5.53
CA CYS A 99 5.48 6.48 6.64
C CYS A 99 6.24 7.74 6.19
N MET A 100 6.36 8.01 4.89
CA MET A 100 6.96 9.26 4.40
C MET A 100 6.18 10.48 4.95
N PRO A 101 6.87 11.46 5.56
CA PRO A 101 6.23 12.64 6.13
C PRO A 101 5.84 13.63 5.02
N LEU A 102 4.61 13.47 4.51
CA LEU A 102 4.02 14.36 3.50
C LEU A 102 3.20 15.47 4.18
N PRO A 103 3.37 16.75 3.80
CA PRO A 103 2.70 17.88 4.44
C PRO A 103 1.27 18.13 3.95
N ASP A 104 0.78 17.38 2.94
CA ASP A 104 -0.43 17.71 2.19
C ASP A 104 -1.71 17.81 3.04
N ALA A 105 -1.88 16.93 4.02
CA ALA A 105 -3.02 17.04 4.94
C ALA A 105 -2.90 18.28 5.83
N LEU A 106 -1.68 18.51 6.36
CA LEU A 106 -1.40 19.62 7.28
C LEU A 106 -1.50 20.98 6.59
N MET A 107 -1.05 21.10 5.33
CA MET A 107 -1.10 22.36 4.58
C MET A 107 -2.53 22.80 4.30
N CYS A 108 -3.44 21.86 3.99
CA CYS A 108 -4.87 22.14 3.82
C CYS A 108 -5.49 22.69 5.11
N VAL A 109 -5.17 22.08 6.26
CA VAL A 109 -5.67 22.56 7.55
C VAL A 109 -5.08 23.92 7.90
N VAL A 110 -3.78 24.16 7.68
CA VAL A 110 -3.15 25.46 7.94
C VAL A 110 -3.76 26.56 7.07
N ALA A 111 -3.93 26.30 5.76
CA ALA A 111 -4.53 27.26 4.83
C ALA A 111 -5.99 27.61 5.21
N GLY A 112 -6.76 26.63 5.68
CA GLY A 112 -8.16 26.83 6.06
C GLY A 112 -8.39 27.44 7.45
N THR A 113 -7.45 27.28 8.39
CA THR A 113 -7.68 27.63 9.81
C THR A 113 -6.86 28.80 10.34
N VAL A 114 -5.72 29.14 9.70
CA VAL A 114 -4.82 30.20 10.16
C VAL A 114 -5.03 31.46 9.33
N HIS A 115 -5.77 32.43 9.88
CA HIS A 115 -6.24 33.58 9.12
C HIS A 115 -5.34 34.82 9.18
N GLY A 116 -5.43 35.66 8.14
CA GLY A 116 -4.78 36.97 8.06
C GLY A 116 -4.08 37.18 6.71
N ARG A 117 -4.46 38.24 5.98
CA ARG A 117 -3.82 38.67 4.72
C ARG A 117 -2.61 39.59 4.94
N ASP A 118 -2.42 40.05 6.17
CA ASP A 118 -1.26 40.83 6.58
C ASP A 118 0.00 39.98 6.69
N ASP A 119 1.16 40.64 6.69
CA ASP A 119 2.47 39.97 6.76
C ASP A 119 2.60 39.02 7.96
N ARG A 120 1.95 39.35 9.09
CA ARG A 120 1.95 38.48 10.28
C ARG A 120 1.17 37.19 10.04
N GLY A 121 0.00 37.25 9.41
CA GLY A 121 -0.80 36.07 9.07
C GLY A 121 -0.06 35.15 8.09
N ARG A 122 0.55 35.75 7.07
CA ARG A 122 1.46 35.06 6.13
C ARG A 122 2.63 34.39 6.86
N LEU A 123 3.28 35.11 7.79
CA LEU A 123 4.40 34.59 8.56
C LEU A 123 4.00 33.38 9.44
N TYR A 124 2.81 33.40 10.05
CA TYR A 124 2.28 32.25 10.80
C TYR A 124 2.15 31.01 9.92
N ARG A 125 1.45 31.13 8.79
CA ARG A 125 1.21 30.02 7.86
C ARG A 125 2.51 29.42 7.32
N ARG A 126 3.41 30.27 6.82
CA ARG A 126 4.71 29.83 6.29
C ARG A 126 5.59 29.20 7.37
N THR A 127 5.62 29.75 8.58
CA THR A 127 6.45 29.22 9.67
C THR A 127 5.93 27.87 10.18
N LEU A 128 4.61 27.70 10.31
CA LEU A 128 4.00 26.41 10.65
C LEU A 128 4.41 25.33 9.63
N MET A 129 4.24 25.58 8.34
CA MET A 129 4.64 24.61 7.32
C MET A 129 6.14 24.36 7.28
N ARG A 130 6.96 25.40 7.53
CA ARG A 130 8.41 25.24 7.63
C ARG A 130 8.81 24.37 8.82
N TYR A 131 8.14 24.44 9.96
CA TYR A 131 8.41 23.55 11.10
C TYR A 131 8.08 22.09 10.79
N ALA A 132 6.97 21.82 10.09
CA ALA A 132 6.67 20.47 9.62
C ALA A 132 7.74 19.97 8.63
N GLY A 133 8.09 20.79 7.63
CA GLY A 133 9.15 20.49 6.67
C GLY A 133 10.52 20.29 7.34
N LEU A 134 10.85 21.09 8.35
CA LEU A 134 12.09 20.96 9.12
C LEU A 134 12.12 19.64 9.90
N SER A 135 11.03 19.23 10.53
CA SER A 135 10.97 17.92 11.20
C SER A 135 11.17 16.79 10.20
N ALA A 136 10.52 16.85 9.03
CA ALA A 136 10.73 15.88 7.95
C ALA A 136 12.18 15.82 7.48
N VAL A 137 12.84 16.96 7.26
CA VAL A 137 14.26 16.99 6.85
C VAL A 137 15.16 16.41 7.94
N LEU A 138 14.91 16.72 9.22
CA LEU A 138 15.70 16.21 10.34
C LEU A 138 15.59 14.68 10.50
N ILE A 139 14.41 14.09 10.30
CA ILE A 139 14.27 12.64 10.32
C ILE A 139 14.84 11.99 9.05
N LEU A 140 14.57 12.56 7.88
CA LEU A 140 15.04 12.01 6.60
C LEU A 140 16.57 12.03 6.49
N ARG A 141 17.24 13.08 6.99
CA ARG A 141 18.72 13.10 7.05
C ARG A 141 19.31 12.09 8.04
N SER A 142 18.49 11.55 8.94
CA SER A 142 18.93 10.55 9.93
C SER A 142 18.82 9.13 9.37
N VAL A 143 17.79 8.86 8.55
CA VAL A 143 17.50 7.51 8.00
C VAL A 143 17.96 7.32 6.55
N SER A 144 18.15 8.41 5.78
CA SER A 144 18.53 8.35 4.37
C SER A 144 19.94 8.87 4.12
N THR A 145 20.77 8.03 3.51
CA THR A 145 22.14 8.41 3.13
C THR A 145 22.14 9.48 2.04
N ALA A 146 21.22 9.39 1.07
CA ALA A 146 21.04 10.39 0.02
C ALA A 146 20.70 11.79 0.59
N VAL A 147 19.88 11.86 1.64
CA VAL A 147 19.53 13.13 2.31
C VAL A 147 20.64 13.59 3.24
N PHE A 148 21.30 12.68 3.96
CA PHE A 148 22.43 13.01 4.81
C PHE A 148 23.58 13.64 4.02
N LYS A 149 23.90 13.11 2.82
CA LYS A 149 24.90 13.70 1.92
C LYS A 149 24.53 15.11 1.45
N ARG A 150 23.23 15.41 1.31
CA ARG A 150 22.73 16.75 0.99
C ARG A 150 22.77 17.69 2.20
N PHE A 151 22.53 17.17 3.41
CA PHE A 151 22.53 17.95 4.66
C PHE A 151 23.43 17.33 5.75
N PRO A 152 24.77 17.33 5.57
CA PRO A 152 25.69 16.66 6.50
C PRO A 152 25.70 17.29 7.89
N THR A 153 25.51 18.61 7.97
CA THR A 153 25.46 19.36 9.23
C THR A 153 24.18 20.19 9.35
N ILE A 154 23.86 20.66 10.56
CA ILE A 154 22.73 21.56 10.79
C ILE A 154 22.92 22.89 10.05
N ASP A 155 24.16 23.33 9.83
CA ASP A 155 24.48 24.52 9.03
C ASP A 155 23.94 24.41 7.61
N HIS A 156 24.05 23.24 6.97
CA HIS A 156 23.48 23.01 5.64
C HIS A 156 21.95 23.09 5.65
N VAL A 157 21.31 22.64 6.74
CA VAL A 157 19.85 22.77 6.91
C VAL A 157 19.44 24.23 7.06
N VAL A 158 20.29 25.05 7.70
CA VAL A 158 20.07 26.49 7.84
C VAL A 158 20.28 27.23 6.52
N GLU A 159 21.37 26.93 5.82
CA GLU A 159 21.70 27.55 4.52
C GLU A 159 20.69 27.21 3.43
N ALA A 160 20.13 26.00 3.47
CA ALA A 160 19.04 25.60 2.60
C ALA A 160 17.68 26.26 2.94
N GLY A 161 17.59 27.02 4.04
CA GLY A 161 16.38 27.78 4.39
C GLY A 161 15.30 27.02 5.16
N PHE A 162 15.55 25.77 5.57
CA PHE A 162 14.61 25.02 6.41
C PHE A 162 14.62 25.51 7.87
N MET A 163 15.79 25.94 8.36
CA MET A 163 15.98 26.45 9.72
C MET A 163 16.59 27.85 9.68
N THR A 164 16.14 28.77 10.54
CA THR A 164 16.78 30.09 10.67
C THR A 164 17.97 30.03 11.63
N ARG A 165 18.87 31.03 11.57
CA ARG A 165 20.02 31.11 12.48
C ARG A 165 19.60 31.22 13.97
N GLU A 166 18.49 31.91 14.26
CA GLU A 166 17.96 32.03 15.62
C GLU A 166 17.32 30.74 16.13
N GLU A 167 16.63 30.00 15.25
CA GLU A 167 16.11 28.67 15.60
C GLU A 167 17.22 27.68 15.85
N ARG A 168 18.34 27.76 15.10
CA ARG A 168 19.51 26.94 15.37
C ARG A 168 20.05 27.18 16.77
N LYS A 169 20.21 28.44 17.18
CA LYS A 169 20.65 28.75 18.56
C LYS A 169 19.70 28.11 19.59
N LYS A 170 18.39 28.24 19.38
CA LYS A 170 17.39 27.58 20.24
C LYS A 170 17.49 26.06 20.20
N PHE A 171 17.74 25.47 19.03
CA PHE A 171 17.86 24.04 18.82
C PHE A 171 19.09 23.45 19.53
N GLU A 172 20.22 24.14 19.47
CA GLU A 172 21.49 23.73 20.09
C GLU A 172 21.45 23.88 21.61
N ASN A 173 20.82 24.94 22.12
CA ASN A 173 20.68 25.19 23.55
C ASN A 173 19.76 24.18 24.28
N LEU A 174 18.98 23.37 23.55
CA LEU A 174 18.21 22.28 24.14
C LEU A 174 19.14 21.11 24.50
N ASN A 175 19.35 20.93 25.81
CA ASN A 175 20.15 19.83 26.35
C ASN A 175 19.40 18.50 26.20
N SER A 176 19.74 17.74 25.16
CA SER A 176 19.25 16.39 24.92
C SER A 176 20.30 15.62 24.14
N SER A 177 20.67 14.44 24.62
CA SER A 177 21.57 13.51 23.95
C SER A 177 20.89 12.73 22.82
N TYR A 178 19.56 12.75 22.76
CA TYR A 178 18.77 12.03 21.76
C TYR A 178 18.59 12.83 20.47
N ASN A 179 18.19 12.14 19.40
CA ASN A 179 17.85 12.79 18.12
C ASN A 179 16.72 13.81 18.32
N LYS A 180 16.92 15.03 17.82
CA LYS A 180 16.05 16.20 18.01
C LYS A 180 15.06 16.46 16.85
N TYR A 181 14.77 15.47 16.00
CA TYR A 181 13.79 15.61 14.90
C TYR A 181 12.37 16.01 15.37
N TRP A 182 12.03 15.74 16.63
CA TRP A 182 10.75 16.07 17.26
C TRP A 182 10.62 17.54 17.69
N VAL A 183 11.73 18.28 17.82
CA VAL A 183 11.76 19.65 18.33
C VAL A 183 10.89 20.61 17.50
N PRO A 184 10.96 20.61 16.15
CA PRO A 184 10.08 21.47 15.35
C PRO A 184 8.59 21.14 15.50
N CYS A 185 8.21 19.90 15.79
CA CYS A 185 6.81 19.55 16.07
C CYS A 185 6.31 20.23 17.35
N VAL A 186 7.16 20.33 18.38
CA VAL A 186 6.82 21.06 19.61
C VAL A 186 6.73 22.56 19.34
N TRP A 187 7.65 23.11 18.55
CA TRP A 187 7.57 24.51 18.12
C TRP A 187 6.31 24.81 17.32
N PHE A 188 5.87 23.89 16.45
CA PHE A 188 4.61 23.98 15.72
C PHE A 188 3.42 24.06 16.66
N SER A 189 3.30 23.14 17.62
CA SER A 189 2.21 23.14 18.60
C SER A 189 2.14 24.45 19.41
N ASN A 190 3.31 24.94 19.85
CA ASN A 190 3.40 26.21 20.58
C ASN A 190 3.02 27.41 19.72
N LEU A 191 3.45 27.44 18.45
CA LEU A 191 3.12 28.50 17.52
C LEU A 191 1.63 28.50 17.15
N ALA A 192 1.03 27.32 16.99
CA ALA A 192 -0.41 27.17 16.78
C ALA A 192 -1.22 27.65 17.99
N ALA A 193 -0.82 27.28 19.20
CA ALA A 193 -1.45 27.78 20.43
C ALA A 193 -1.30 29.30 20.57
N GLN A 194 -0.17 29.87 20.17
CA GLN A 194 0.01 31.32 20.12
C GLN A 194 -0.90 31.98 19.07
N ALA A 195 -0.97 31.43 17.85
CA ALA A 195 -1.86 31.92 16.80
C ALA A 195 -3.33 31.91 17.25
N ARG A 196 -3.75 30.89 18.02
CA ARG A 196 -5.07 30.83 18.64
C ARG A 196 -5.30 31.93 19.68
N ARG A 197 -4.33 32.20 20.56
CA ARG A 197 -4.42 33.29 21.55
C ARG A 197 -4.49 34.66 20.89
N GLU A 198 -3.79 34.83 19.78
CA GLU A 198 -3.80 36.07 18.98
C GLU A 198 -5.03 36.18 18.05
N GLY A 199 -5.98 35.24 18.11
CA GLY A 199 -7.20 35.26 17.31
C GLY A 199 -7.00 34.95 15.82
N ARG A 200 -5.81 34.48 15.42
CA ARG A 200 -5.52 34.05 14.04
C ARG A 200 -6.19 32.72 13.70
N ILE A 201 -6.29 31.84 14.70
CA ILE A 201 -7.16 30.67 14.64
C ILE A 201 -8.42 31.02 15.43
N ARG A 202 -9.59 30.95 14.78
CA ARG A 202 -10.86 31.43 15.35
C ARG A 202 -11.42 30.46 16.39
N ASP A 203 -11.45 29.17 16.04
CA ASP A 203 -12.16 28.15 16.81
C ASP A 203 -11.22 27.18 17.52
N ASN A 204 -11.67 26.66 18.67
CA ASN A 204 -10.93 25.62 19.40
C ASN A 204 -10.89 24.30 18.62
N SER A 205 -11.97 23.98 17.89
CA SER A 205 -12.05 22.81 17.01
C SER A 205 -11.02 22.89 15.89
N ALA A 206 -10.78 24.08 15.33
CA ALA A 206 -9.77 24.30 14.31
C ALA A 206 -8.34 24.07 14.83
N LEU A 207 -8.04 24.56 16.05
CA LEU A 207 -6.77 24.26 16.71
C LEU A 207 -6.60 22.76 16.99
N LYS A 208 -7.66 22.08 17.46
CA LYS A 208 -7.65 20.64 17.70
C LYS A 208 -7.31 19.87 16.43
N LEU A 209 -8.00 20.15 15.32
CA LEU A 209 -7.76 19.52 14.02
C LEU A 209 -6.29 19.70 13.57
N LEU A 210 -5.75 20.91 13.71
CA LEU A 210 -4.37 21.21 13.35
C LEU A 210 -3.34 20.43 14.19
N LEU A 211 -3.61 20.20 15.48
CA LEU A 211 -2.76 19.39 16.35
C LEU A 211 -2.93 17.88 16.10
N GLU A 212 -4.13 17.42 15.74
CA GLU A 212 -4.39 16.03 15.34
C GLU A 212 -3.60 15.66 14.08
N GLU A 213 -3.68 16.48 13.03
CA GLU A 213 -2.91 16.27 11.80
C GLU A 213 -1.40 16.34 12.02
N LEU A 214 -0.94 17.25 12.90
CA LEU A 214 0.47 17.28 13.29
C LEU A 214 0.91 15.98 13.98
N ASN A 215 0.07 15.41 14.84
CA ASN A 215 0.38 14.16 15.53
C ASN A 215 0.43 12.97 14.57
N VAL A 216 -0.44 12.94 13.55
CA VAL A 216 -0.36 11.96 12.45
C VAL A 216 0.98 12.11 11.71
N PHE A 217 1.35 13.33 11.34
CA PHE A 217 2.63 13.63 10.68
C PHE A 217 3.85 13.24 11.55
N ARG A 218 3.83 13.59 12.84
CA ARG A 218 4.85 13.20 13.81
C ARG A 218 4.93 11.68 13.99
N GLY A 219 3.79 11.00 13.98
CA GLY A 219 3.68 9.55 14.03
C GLY A 219 4.42 8.90 12.86
N LYS A 220 4.22 9.41 11.64
CA LYS A 220 4.97 8.98 10.45
C LYS A 220 6.48 9.17 10.60
N CYS A 221 6.94 10.32 11.10
CA CYS A 221 8.36 10.55 11.41
C CYS A 221 8.90 9.54 12.44
N GLY A 222 8.14 9.26 13.50
CA GLY A 222 8.51 8.26 14.50
C GLY A 222 8.61 6.85 13.93
N MET A 223 7.69 6.47 13.04
CA MET A 223 7.74 5.17 12.38
C MET A 223 8.98 5.01 11.49
N LEU A 224 9.41 6.06 10.77
CA LEU A 224 10.68 6.03 10.04
C LEU A 224 11.87 5.77 10.98
N PHE A 225 11.92 6.45 12.12
CA PHE A 225 12.95 6.20 13.14
C PHE A 225 12.92 4.75 13.66
N HIS A 226 11.73 4.19 13.87
CA HIS A 226 11.58 2.81 14.32
C HIS A 226 12.00 1.78 13.27
N TYR A 227 11.74 2.00 11.99
CA TYR A 227 12.18 1.09 10.93
C TYR A 227 13.71 1.11 10.74
N ASP A 228 14.32 2.28 10.87
CA ASP A 228 15.78 2.47 10.82
C ASP A 228 16.47 1.81 12.02
N TRP A 229 15.96 2.06 13.23
CA TRP A 229 16.53 1.48 14.45
C TRP A 229 16.29 -0.03 14.55
N ILE A 230 15.06 -0.49 14.28
CA ILE A 230 14.66 -1.89 14.38
C ILE A 230 14.63 -2.52 12.98
N SER A 231 15.82 -2.91 12.54
CA SER A 231 16.04 -3.70 11.33
C SER A 231 15.49 -5.13 11.43
N VAL A 232 15.42 -5.83 10.30
CA VAL A 232 15.15 -7.29 10.30
C VAL A 232 16.23 -7.98 11.15
N PRO A 233 15.87 -8.92 12.06
CA PRO A 233 16.85 -9.55 12.94
C PRO A 233 18.03 -10.12 12.16
N LEU A 234 19.25 -9.76 12.57
CA LEU A 234 20.48 -10.13 11.88
C LEU A 234 20.59 -11.64 11.66
N VAL A 235 20.25 -12.42 12.69
CA VAL A 235 20.23 -13.90 12.62
C VAL A 235 19.34 -14.41 11.48
N TYR A 236 18.23 -13.74 11.19
CA TYR A 236 17.34 -14.17 10.12
C TYR A 236 17.95 -13.92 8.74
N THR A 237 18.51 -12.71 8.54
CA THR A 237 19.28 -12.38 7.33
C THR A 237 20.45 -13.34 7.12
N GLN A 238 21.18 -13.70 8.20
CA GLN A 238 22.27 -14.66 8.14
C GLN A 238 21.81 -16.07 7.75
N VAL A 239 20.74 -16.59 8.36
CA VAL A 239 20.18 -17.92 8.04
C VAL A 239 19.81 -18.03 6.56
N VAL A 240 19.14 -17.01 6.01
CA VAL A 240 18.74 -17.00 4.60
C VAL A 240 19.97 -16.97 3.68
N THR A 241 20.96 -16.14 4.02
CA THR A 241 22.22 -16.02 3.25
C THR A 241 23.02 -17.32 3.28
N ILE A 242 23.16 -17.95 4.45
CA ILE A 242 23.85 -19.23 4.62
C ILE A 242 23.15 -20.33 3.82
N ALA A 243 21.82 -20.41 3.89
CA ALA A 243 21.06 -21.41 3.17
C ALA A 243 21.27 -21.29 1.64
N LEU A 244 21.24 -20.07 1.12
CA LEU A 244 21.46 -19.80 -0.31
C LEU A 244 22.90 -20.08 -0.73
N TYR A 245 23.89 -19.59 0.03
CA TYR A 245 25.30 -19.74 -0.35
C TYR A 245 25.76 -21.20 -0.20
N SER A 246 25.25 -21.93 0.79
CA SER A 246 25.51 -23.37 0.92
C SER A 246 24.89 -24.16 -0.24
N TYR A 247 23.70 -23.76 -0.70
CA TYR A 247 23.09 -24.32 -1.90
C TYR A 247 23.96 -24.08 -3.13
N PHE A 248 24.42 -22.85 -3.38
CA PHE A 248 25.30 -22.58 -4.52
C PHE A 248 26.69 -23.19 -4.40
N LEU A 249 27.20 -23.37 -3.18
CA LEU A 249 28.44 -24.13 -2.94
C LEU A 249 28.25 -25.60 -3.34
N ALA A 250 27.12 -26.21 -2.96
CA ALA A 250 26.78 -27.56 -3.39
C ALA A 250 26.60 -27.63 -4.91
N CYS A 251 25.94 -26.66 -5.55
CA CYS A 251 25.80 -26.61 -7.01
C CYS A 251 27.12 -26.38 -7.75
N LEU A 252 28.05 -25.61 -7.19
CA LEU A 252 29.35 -25.31 -7.80
C LEU A 252 30.16 -26.58 -8.06
N ILE A 253 30.05 -27.56 -7.15
CA ILE A 253 30.69 -28.87 -7.24
C ILE A 253 29.75 -29.88 -7.90
N GLY A 254 28.53 -30.02 -7.39
CA GLY A 254 27.57 -31.04 -7.81
C GLY A 254 27.04 -30.91 -9.23
N ARG A 255 27.18 -29.75 -9.88
CA ARG A 255 26.75 -29.52 -11.27
C ARG A 255 27.93 -29.47 -12.25
N GLN A 256 29.09 -29.99 -11.87
CA GLN A 256 30.22 -30.15 -12.78
C GLN A 256 29.94 -31.26 -13.79
N PHE A 257 30.27 -31.02 -15.05
CA PHE A 257 30.17 -32.05 -16.09
C PHE A 257 31.29 -33.08 -15.90
N LEU A 258 30.89 -34.34 -15.70
CA LEU A 258 31.80 -35.47 -15.55
C LEU A 258 32.14 -36.09 -16.91
N ASP A 259 33.17 -36.94 -16.94
CA ASP A 259 33.55 -37.73 -18.11
C ASP A 259 32.41 -38.69 -18.54
N PRO A 260 31.78 -38.48 -19.71
CA PRO A 260 30.68 -39.33 -20.19
C PRO A 260 31.10 -40.80 -20.40
N ALA A 261 32.39 -41.06 -20.63
CA ALA A 261 32.88 -42.42 -20.84
C ALA A 261 32.76 -43.30 -19.58
N GLN A 262 32.58 -42.70 -18.40
CA GLN A 262 32.39 -43.43 -17.15
C GLN A 262 30.97 -43.98 -16.95
N GLY A 263 30.00 -43.48 -17.73
CA GLY A 263 28.61 -43.94 -17.66
C GLY A 263 27.94 -43.68 -16.30
N TYR A 264 28.23 -42.54 -15.66
CA TYR A 264 27.51 -42.14 -14.45
C TYR A 264 26.08 -41.71 -14.81
N LYS A 265 25.11 -42.26 -14.08
CA LYS A 265 23.69 -41.95 -14.26
C LYS A 265 23.45 -40.43 -14.19
N ASP A 266 22.69 -39.90 -15.14
CA ASP A 266 22.32 -38.48 -15.28
C ASP A 266 23.50 -37.53 -15.61
N HIS A 267 24.68 -38.08 -15.97
CA HIS A 267 25.91 -37.33 -16.30
C HIS A 267 26.51 -37.73 -17.66
N ASP A 268 25.67 -37.99 -18.66
CA ASP A 268 26.09 -38.51 -19.97
C ASP A 268 26.48 -37.43 -20.99
N LEU A 269 26.37 -36.15 -20.64
CA LEU A 269 26.45 -35.03 -21.57
C LEU A 269 27.28 -33.88 -20.98
N ASP A 270 28.28 -33.41 -21.73
CA ASP A 270 29.13 -32.26 -21.37
C ASP A 270 28.83 -31.06 -22.27
N LEU A 271 28.18 -30.03 -21.72
CA LEU A 271 27.90 -28.77 -22.44
C LEU A 271 28.99 -27.72 -22.25
N CYS A 272 30.03 -28.01 -21.47
CA CYS A 272 31.05 -27.08 -20.97
C CYS A 272 30.53 -25.95 -20.07
N VAL A 273 29.35 -25.39 -20.38
CA VAL A 273 28.70 -24.30 -19.65
C VAL A 273 27.36 -24.77 -19.07
N PRO A 274 27.12 -24.61 -17.76
CA PRO A 274 25.92 -25.16 -17.11
C PRO A 274 24.73 -24.20 -17.21
N ILE A 275 24.13 -24.08 -18.41
CA ILE A 275 23.09 -23.08 -18.73
C ILE A 275 21.95 -23.06 -17.69
N PHE A 276 21.38 -24.23 -17.34
CA PHE A 276 20.28 -24.30 -16.39
C PHE A 276 20.70 -23.99 -14.95
N THR A 277 21.94 -24.27 -14.56
CA THR A 277 22.49 -23.85 -13.26
C THR A 277 22.66 -22.33 -13.22
N LEU A 278 23.05 -21.69 -14.33
CA LEU A 278 23.10 -20.23 -14.43
C LEU A 278 21.70 -19.62 -14.36
N LEU A 279 20.68 -20.24 -14.97
CA LEU A 279 19.28 -19.81 -14.82
C LEU A 279 18.77 -19.97 -13.38
N GLN A 280 19.10 -21.07 -12.70
CA GLN A 280 18.82 -21.24 -11.26
C GLN A 280 19.55 -20.19 -10.41
N PHE A 281 20.77 -19.82 -10.80
CA PHE A 281 21.51 -18.74 -10.16
C PHE A 281 20.78 -17.41 -10.28
N PHE A 282 20.35 -17.02 -11.50
CA PHE A 282 19.52 -15.83 -11.70
C PHE A 282 18.25 -15.87 -10.85
N PHE A 283 17.57 -17.02 -10.78
CA PHE A 283 16.34 -17.14 -10.00
C PHE A 283 16.58 -16.95 -8.49
N TYR A 284 17.43 -17.75 -7.86
CA TYR A 284 17.58 -17.71 -6.40
C TYR A 284 18.45 -16.55 -5.91
N ALA A 285 19.58 -16.28 -6.57
CA ALA A 285 20.42 -15.13 -6.22
C ALA A 285 19.70 -13.82 -6.52
N GLY A 286 18.97 -13.74 -7.64
CA GLY A 286 18.15 -12.57 -7.97
C GLY A 286 17.02 -12.35 -6.98
N TRP A 287 16.37 -13.42 -6.52
CA TRP A 287 15.32 -13.31 -5.52
C TRP A 287 15.87 -12.87 -4.15
N LEU A 288 17.10 -13.26 -3.77
CA LEU A 288 17.78 -12.67 -2.62
C LEU A 288 18.13 -11.20 -2.85
N LYS A 289 18.60 -10.82 -4.06
CA LYS A 289 18.90 -9.43 -4.41
C LYS A 289 17.69 -8.50 -4.29
N VAL A 290 16.47 -9.00 -4.53
CA VAL A 290 15.24 -8.24 -4.23
C VAL A 290 15.20 -7.86 -2.74
N ALA A 291 15.49 -8.79 -1.83
CA ALA A 291 15.54 -8.45 -0.41
C ALA A 291 16.73 -7.54 -0.06
N GLU A 292 17.92 -7.79 -0.61
CA GLU A 292 19.11 -6.96 -0.36
C GLU A 292 18.89 -5.50 -0.78
N GLN A 293 18.21 -5.25 -1.89
CA GLN A 293 17.89 -3.91 -2.36
C GLN A 293 16.82 -3.24 -1.49
N LEU A 294 15.76 -3.97 -1.13
CA LEU A 294 14.60 -3.39 -0.43
C LEU A 294 14.75 -3.34 1.10
N ILE A 295 15.80 -3.95 1.67
CA ILE A 295 16.02 -3.96 3.13
C ILE A 295 16.25 -2.56 3.69
N ASN A 296 16.91 -1.69 2.91
CA ASN A 296 17.11 -0.28 3.22
C ASN A 296 16.78 0.58 1.97
N PRO A 297 15.51 1.00 1.79
CA PRO A 297 15.10 1.78 0.63
C PRO A 297 15.44 3.26 0.69
N PHE A 298 16.22 3.67 1.69
CA PHE A 298 16.66 5.05 1.91
C PHE A 298 18.11 5.29 1.47
N GLY A 299 18.67 4.34 0.72
CA GLY A 299 20.01 4.39 0.15
C GLY A 299 20.11 5.25 -1.12
N GLU A 300 20.91 4.77 -2.06
CA GLU A 300 21.19 5.40 -3.36
C GLU A 300 21.10 4.41 -4.53
N ASP A 301 20.49 3.24 -4.31
CA ASP A 301 20.26 2.28 -5.39
C ASP A 301 19.24 2.83 -6.40
N ASP A 302 19.25 2.26 -7.61
CA ASP A 302 18.39 2.74 -8.70
C ASP A 302 16.89 2.76 -8.34
N ASP A 303 16.46 1.86 -7.45
CA ASP A 303 15.05 1.66 -7.06
C ASP A 303 14.74 2.09 -5.61
N ASP A 304 15.70 2.77 -4.96
CA ASP A 304 15.46 3.41 -3.66
C ASP A 304 14.51 4.60 -3.79
N PHE A 305 13.96 5.06 -2.66
CA PHE A 305 13.04 6.18 -2.64
C PHE A 305 13.72 7.52 -2.95
N GLU A 306 13.09 8.34 -3.80
CA GLU A 306 13.54 9.70 -4.10
C GLU A 306 13.22 10.70 -2.98
N THR A 307 13.85 10.53 -1.82
CA THR A 307 13.68 11.37 -0.64
C THR A 307 14.01 12.84 -0.89
N ASN A 308 15.10 13.14 -1.61
CA ASN A 308 15.49 14.51 -1.93
C ASN A 308 14.43 15.22 -2.80
N PHE A 309 13.90 14.53 -3.80
CA PHE A 309 12.81 15.06 -4.63
C PHE A 309 11.55 15.32 -3.79
N LEU A 310 11.19 14.40 -2.89
CA LEU A 310 10.05 14.58 -2.01
C LEU A 310 10.22 15.78 -1.07
N ILE A 311 11.42 16.01 -0.54
CA ILE A 311 11.72 17.21 0.28
C ILE A 311 11.45 18.48 -0.51
N ASP A 312 11.98 18.58 -1.74
CA ASP A 312 11.84 19.78 -2.56
C ASP A 312 10.39 20.02 -2.98
N ARG A 313 9.70 18.97 -3.45
CA ARG A 313 8.28 19.02 -3.79
C ARG A 313 7.44 19.44 -2.60
N ASN A 314 7.66 18.83 -1.44
CA ASN A 314 6.86 19.08 -0.25
C ASN A 314 7.05 20.51 0.25
N PHE A 315 8.29 21.01 0.24
CA PHE A 315 8.56 22.37 0.66
C PHE A 315 7.95 23.40 -0.30
N GLN A 316 8.11 23.20 -1.61
CA GLN A 316 7.55 24.10 -2.62
C GLN A 316 6.01 24.13 -2.55
N VAL A 317 5.36 22.96 -2.61
CA VAL A 317 3.90 22.85 -2.64
C VAL A 317 3.28 23.38 -1.35
N SER A 318 3.85 23.04 -0.18
CA SER A 318 3.32 23.52 1.09
C SER A 318 3.44 25.04 1.23
N MET A 319 4.55 25.65 0.79
CA MET A 319 4.71 27.10 0.83
C MET A 319 3.76 27.81 -0.13
N LEU A 320 3.54 27.25 -1.32
CA LEU A 320 2.60 27.79 -2.30
C LEU A 320 1.16 27.75 -1.76
N ALA A 321 0.74 26.60 -1.23
CA ALA A 321 -0.63 26.35 -0.76
C ALA A 321 -1.04 27.25 0.40
N VAL A 322 -0.13 27.51 1.35
CA VAL A 322 -0.46 28.31 2.53
C VAL A 322 -0.14 29.79 2.37
N ASP A 323 0.45 30.21 1.25
CA ASP A 323 0.83 31.60 1.01
C ASP A 323 0.04 32.19 -0.16
N GLU A 324 0.38 31.81 -1.39
CA GLU A 324 -0.23 32.37 -2.60
C GLU A 324 -1.68 31.95 -2.77
N MET A 325 -2.00 30.69 -2.44
CA MET A 325 -3.38 30.18 -2.54
C MET A 325 -4.27 30.54 -1.34
N TYR A 326 -3.74 31.26 -0.34
CA TYR A 326 -4.53 31.60 0.83
C TYR A 326 -5.61 32.63 0.48
N ASP A 327 -6.88 32.19 0.57
CA ASP A 327 -8.05 33.05 0.34
C ASP A 327 -8.08 33.69 -1.08
N ASP A 328 -7.40 33.02 -2.02
CA ASP A 328 -7.34 33.35 -3.45
C ASP A 328 -8.13 32.30 -4.24
N LEU A 329 -9.45 32.52 -4.30
CA LEU A 329 -10.38 31.64 -4.98
C LEU A 329 -10.81 32.27 -6.31
N ALA A 330 -11.06 31.42 -7.30
CA ALA A 330 -11.77 31.84 -8.51
C ALA A 330 -13.17 32.39 -8.15
N VAL A 331 -13.70 33.25 -9.01
CA VAL A 331 -15.06 33.78 -8.84
C VAL A 331 -16.06 32.62 -8.86
N LEU A 332 -17.02 32.65 -7.94
CA LEU A 332 -18.07 31.64 -7.88
C LEU A 332 -19.01 31.81 -9.07
N GLU A 333 -19.04 30.80 -9.91
CA GLU A 333 -19.90 30.71 -11.10
C GLU A 333 -20.80 29.49 -10.99
N LYS A 334 -21.97 29.57 -11.62
CA LYS A 334 -22.82 28.39 -11.82
C LYS A 334 -22.08 27.41 -12.73
N ASP A 335 -22.03 26.15 -12.35
CA ASP A 335 -21.39 25.13 -13.17
C ASP A 335 -22.20 24.84 -14.45
N LEU A 336 -21.58 24.10 -15.38
CA LEU A 336 -22.17 23.74 -16.67
C LEU A 336 -23.47 22.93 -16.56
N TYR A 337 -23.69 22.25 -15.43
CA TYR A 337 -24.82 21.36 -15.19
C TYR A 337 -25.83 21.94 -14.19
N TRP A 338 -25.76 23.24 -13.91
CA TRP A 338 -26.54 23.88 -12.84
C TRP A 338 -28.05 23.61 -12.88
N ASP A 339 -28.66 23.65 -14.06
CA ASP A 339 -30.09 23.38 -14.26
C ASP A 339 -30.37 21.97 -14.82
N ALA A 340 -29.35 21.13 -14.98
CA ALA A 340 -29.49 19.77 -15.51
C ALA A 340 -29.75 18.77 -14.38
N ALA A 341 -30.81 17.97 -14.51
CA ALA A 341 -31.12 16.90 -13.54
C ALA A 341 -30.04 15.81 -13.49
N GLU A 342 -29.33 15.56 -14.60
CA GLU A 342 -28.25 14.58 -14.70
C GLU A 342 -26.96 15.25 -15.19
N ALA A 343 -25.99 15.41 -14.29
CA ALA A 343 -24.66 15.96 -14.63
C ALA A 343 -23.77 14.88 -15.27
N ARG A 344 -23.83 14.75 -16.60
CA ARG A 344 -23.02 13.78 -17.37
C ARG A 344 -21.92 14.45 -18.18
N ALA A 345 -20.67 14.18 -17.80
CA ALA A 345 -19.49 14.60 -18.57
C ALA A 345 -19.45 13.93 -19.96
N PRO A 346 -19.03 14.64 -21.02
CA PRO A 346 -18.89 14.06 -22.35
C PRO A 346 -17.72 13.05 -22.40
N TYR A 347 -17.84 12.05 -23.27
CA TYR A 347 -16.81 11.04 -23.50
C TYR A 347 -16.09 11.31 -24.82
N THR A 348 -14.78 11.08 -24.84
CA THR A 348 -14.01 11.12 -26.09
C THR A 348 -14.36 9.93 -26.98
N ALA A 349 -14.10 10.04 -28.29
CA ALA A 349 -14.31 8.94 -29.23
C ALA A 349 -13.55 7.66 -28.82
N ALA A 350 -12.39 7.78 -28.16
CA ALA A 350 -11.60 6.65 -27.68
C ALA A 350 -12.25 5.91 -26.50
N THR A 351 -13.10 6.56 -25.70
CA THR A 351 -13.71 5.97 -24.48
C THR A 351 -15.21 5.74 -24.60
N VAL A 352 -15.85 6.18 -25.69
CA VAL A 352 -17.31 6.06 -25.89
C VAL A 352 -17.82 4.61 -25.80
N PHE A 353 -16.98 3.61 -26.13
CA PHE A 353 -17.34 2.20 -26.02
C PHE A 353 -17.65 1.75 -24.59
N GLN A 354 -17.13 2.46 -23.57
CA GLN A 354 -17.39 2.18 -22.15
C GLN A 354 -18.84 2.48 -21.77
N LEU A 355 -19.50 3.42 -22.45
CA LEU A 355 -20.90 3.77 -22.22
C LEU A 355 -21.88 2.66 -22.63
N ARG A 356 -21.41 1.66 -23.37
CA ARG A 356 -22.21 0.49 -23.76
C ARG A 356 -22.40 -0.49 -22.60
N GLN A 357 -21.64 -0.35 -21.51
CA GLN A 357 -21.83 -1.16 -20.33
C GLN A 357 -22.97 -0.56 -19.49
N PRO A 358 -23.97 -1.37 -19.06
CA PRO A 358 -25.01 -0.89 -18.16
C PRO A 358 -24.40 -0.49 -16.82
N SER A 359 -25.06 0.45 -16.12
CA SER A 359 -24.67 0.80 -14.75
C SER A 359 -24.80 -0.43 -13.86
N PHE A 360 -23.72 -0.79 -13.18
CA PHE A 360 -23.73 -1.90 -12.22
C PHE A 360 -24.56 -1.50 -11.00
N GLN A 361 -25.74 -2.12 -10.83
CA GLN A 361 -26.63 -1.86 -9.69
C GLN A 361 -26.32 -2.77 -8.48
N GLY A 362 -25.68 -3.92 -8.72
CA GLY A 362 -25.39 -4.92 -7.71
C GLY A 362 -25.68 -6.33 -8.24
N SER A 363 -24.95 -7.34 -7.73
CA SER A 363 -25.07 -8.71 -8.22
C SER A 363 -26.43 -9.37 -7.90
N THR A 364 -27.17 -8.83 -6.94
CA THR A 364 -28.45 -9.38 -6.49
C THR A 364 -29.63 -8.98 -7.36
N PHE A 365 -29.49 -7.97 -8.23
CA PHE A 365 -30.58 -7.52 -9.10
C PHE A 365 -30.92 -8.50 -10.23
N ASP A 366 -30.04 -9.48 -10.48
CA ASP A 366 -30.32 -10.61 -11.37
C ASP A 366 -31.07 -11.76 -10.67
N ILE A 367 -31.31 -11.66 -9.35
CA ILE A 367 -32.05 -12.69 -8.59
C ILE A 367 -33.54 -12.53 -8.86
N THR A 368 -34.11 -13.48 -9.60
CA THR A 368 -35.55 -13.59 -9.78
C THR A 368 -36.15 -14.43 -8.63
N LEU A 369 -36.96 -13.81 -7.78
CA LEU A 369 -37.76 -14.51 -6.78
C LEU A 369 -39.12 -14.91 -7.37
N ALA A 370 -39.64 -16.07 -6.95
CA ALA A 370 -41.00 -16.45 -7.30
C ALA A 370 -41.99 -15.45 -6.68
N LYS A 371 -43.13 -15.19 -7.34
CA LYS A 371 -44.13 -14.22 -6.84
C LYS A 371 -44.64 -14.53 -5.44
N GLU A 372 -44.61 -15.80 -5.05
CA GLU A 372 -44.99 -16.29 -3.72
C GLU A 372 -43.97 -15.86 -2.66
N ASP A 373 -42.67 -15.95 -2.97
CA ASP A 373 -41.57 -15.54 -2.09
C ASP A 373 -41.38 -14.02 -2.02
N MET A 374 -41.97 -13.27 -2.95
CA MET A 374 -41.94 -11.79 -2.96
C MET A 374 -43.02 -11.16 -2.06
N GLN A 375 -43.93 -11.96 -1.50
CA GLN A 375 -44.97 -11.44 -0.62
C GLN A 375 -44.39 -11.14 0.77
N PHE A 376 -44.58 -9.91 1.24
CA PHE A 376 -44.26 -9.56 2.63
C PHE A 376 -45.22 -10.29 3.56
N GLN A 377 -44.70 -11.21 4.38
CA GLN A 377 -45.50 -11.80 5.44
C GLN A 377 -45.72 -10.74 6.53
N ARG A 378 -46.97 -10.26 6.66
CA ARG A 378 -47.34 -9.37 7.77
C ARG A 378 -47.17 -10.11 9.09
N LEU A 379 -46.36 -9.56 9.99
CA LEU A 379 -46.23 -9.99 11.37
C LEU A 379 -47.42 -9.48 12.21
N ASP A 380 -48.65 -9.79 11.81
CA ASP A 380 -49.81 -9.53 12.64
C ASP A 380 -50.03 -10.73 13.57
N GLY A 381 -49.50 -10.65 14.79
CA GLY A 381 -49.88 -11.53 15.91
C GLY A 381 -48.82 -12.50 16.45
N LEU A 382 -47.59 -12.06 16.74
CA LEU A 382 -46.64 -12.81 17.58
C LEU A 382 -46.69 -12.37 19.05
N ASP A 383 -47.81 -12.66 19.70
CA ASP A 383 -47.85 -12.93 21.15
C ASP A 383 -48.20 -14.42 21.32
N GLY A 384 -47.19 -15.30 21.39
CA GLY A 384 -47.36 -16.75 21.62
C GLY A 384 -46.05 -17.54 21.39
N PRO A 385 -45.73 -18.56 22.20
CA PRO A 385 -44.37 -18.84 22.65
C PRO A 385 -43.45 -19.43 21.58
N MET A 386 -42.18 -19.00 21.60
CA MET A 386 -41.08 -19.66 20.91
C MET A 386 -40.95 -21.11 21.40
N GLY A 387 -41.49 -22.05 20.63
CA GLY A 387 -41.41 -23.48 20.88
C GLY A 387 -41.19 -24.23 19.57
N GLU A 388 -40.09 -24.98 19.54
CA GLU A 388 -39.71 -26.00 18.56
C GLU A 388 -39.27 -25.51 17.16
N ALA A 389 -37.95 -25.29 17.05
CA ALA A 389 -37.25 -25.33 15.78
C ALA A 389 -37.20 -26.78 15.24
N PRO A 390 -37.58 -27.04 13.98
CA PRO A 390 -37.11 -28.21 13.26
C PRO A 390 -35.88 -27.81 12.45
N GLY A 391 -34.71 -28.28 12.88
CA GLY A 391 -33.48 -28.21 12.10
C GLY A 391 -33.62 -29.04 10.83
N ASP A 392 -33.68 -28.39 9.67
CA ASP A 392 -33.70 -29.09 8.37
C ASP A 392 -33.02 -28.29 7.24
N PHE A 393 -32.08 -27.42 7.60
CA PHE A 393 -31.30 -26.66 6.61
C PHE A 393 -29.99 -27.36 6.21
N LEU A 394 -29.40 -28.17 7.09
CA LEU A 394 -28.11 -28.85 6.83
C LEU A 394 -28.21 -30.23 6.16
N GLN A 395 -29.42 -30.78 5.96
CA GLN A 395 -29.61 -32.06 5.28
C GLN A 395 -29.86 -31.95 3.76
N ARG A 396 -30.05 -30.74 3.22
CA ARG A 396 -30.17 -30.50 1.77
C ARG A 396 -28.86 -30.18 1.05
N LEU A 397 -27.75 -30.04 1.79
CA LEU A 397 -26.46 -29.57 1.27
C LEU A 397 -25.34 -30.62 1.23
N LEU A 398 -25.63 -31.91 1.45
CA LEU A 398 -24.63 -32.98 1.32
C LEU A 398 -24.96 -33.94 0.17
N PRO A 399 -23.98 -34.33 -0.68
CA PRO A 399 -24.17 -35.41 -1.63
C PRO A 399 -24.09 -36.74 -0.87
N VAL A 400 -25.21 -37.47 -0.80
CA VAL A 400 -25.23 -38.82 -0.23
C VAL A 400 -24.49 -39.78 -1.17
N GLY A 401 -23.33 -40.25 -0.73
CA GLY A 401 -22.54 -41.27 -1.39
C GLY A 401 -22.96 -42.70 -1.02
N ALA A 402 -23.19 -43.49 -2.07
CA ALA A 402 -22.93 -44.93 -2.29
C ALA A 402 -23.20 -45.98 -1.19
N GLY A 403 -23.99 -47.00 -1.56
CA GLY A 403 -24.06 -48.30 -0.87
C GLY A 403 -24.83 -49.41 -1.61
N MET A 404 -24.16 -50.04 -2.60
CA MET A 404 -24.32 -51.42 -3.12
C MET A 404 -25.65 -51.95 -3.71
N ALA A 405 -25.69 -52.18 -5.04
CA ALA A 405 -25.61 -53.53 -5.65
C ALA A 405 -25.64 -53.48 -7.20
N ALA A 406 -24.94 -54.45 -7.81
CA ALA A 406 -24.48 -54.61 -9.20
C ALA A 406 -25.50 -54.53 -10.37
N GLY A 407 -25.01 -54.02 -11.52
CA GLY A 407 -25.49 -54.36 -12.88
C GLY A 407 -25.46 -53.20 -13.91
N GLY A 408 -24.44 -53.13 -14.79
CA GLY A 408 -24.33 -52.16 -15.91
C GLY A 408 -25.15 -52.54 -17.16
N PRO A 409 -24.97 -51.90 -18.36
CA PRO A 409 -23.93 -50.91 -18.73
C PRO A 409 -24.38 -49.64 -19.52
N LEU A 410 -23.49 -48.62 -19.45
CA LEU A 410 -23.05 -47.63 -20.47
C LEU A 410 -24.03 -46.78 -21.31
N GLY A 411 -23.91 -45.45 -21.13
CA GLY A 411 -24.28 -44.42 -22.13
C GLY A 411 -23.92 -42.99 -21.68
N ARG A 412 -22.70 -42.52 -21.96
CA ARG A 412 -22.18 -41.16 -21.71
C ARG A 412 -23.00 -40.07 -22.41
N ARG A 413 -23.16 -38.90 -21.76
CA ARG A 413 -22.84 -37.56 -22.32
C ARG A 413 -22.82 -36.47 -21.25
N LEU A 414 -21.63 -35.89 -21.02
CA LEU A 414 -21.42 -34.59 -20.39
C LEU A 414 -21.74 -33.48 -21.40
N SER A 415 -22.50 -32.48 -20.99
CA SER A 415 -22.64 -31.21 -21.73
C SER A 415 -22.04 -30.07 -20.92
N PHE A 416 -20.91 -29.57 -21.44
CA PHE A 416 -20.26 -28.31 -21.07
C PHE A 416 -21.23 -27.13 -21.18
N LEU A 417 -21.22 -26.24 -20.19
CA LEU A 417 -21.91 -24.94 -20.24
C LEU A 417 -21.17 -24.02 -21.21
N LEU A 418 -21.69 -23.94 -22.43
CA LEU A 418 -21.25 -23.04 -23.48
C LEU A 418 -21.82 -21.64 -23.19
N ARG A 419 -20.93 -20.66 -22.98
CA ARG A 419 -21.27 -19.22 -22.95
C ARG A 419 -21.74 -18.80 -24.34
N LYS A 420 -23.04 -18.54 -24.50
CA LYS A 420 -23.60 -18.01 -25.76
C LYS A 420 -23.58 -16.49 -25.73
N ASN A 421 -22.77 -15.92 -26.63
CA ASN A 421 -22.97 -14.58 -27.16
C ASN A 421 -24.37 -14.52 -27.79
N SER A 422 -25.18 -13.54 -27.41
CA SER A 422 -26.42 -13.21 -28.13
C SER A 422 -26.40 -11.74 -28.50
N TRP A 423 -26.18 -11.51 -29.80
CA TRP A 423 -26.58 -10.30 -30.50
C TRP A 423 -28.06 -10.45 -30.90
N VAL A 424 -28.85 -9.42 -30.58
CA VAL A 424 -29.93 -8.80 -31.38
C VAL A 424 -31.02 -9.71 -31.96
N SER A 425 -32.24 -9.62 -31.40
CA SER A 425 -33.45 -9.04 -32.05
C SER A 425 -34.72 -9.46 -31.31
N GLU A 426 -35.54 -8.50 -30.87
CA GLU A 426 -36.95 -8.42 -31.27
C GLU A 426 -37.51 -7.03 -30.89
N ALA A 427 -38.27 -6.45 -31.83
CA ALA A 427 -38.71 -5.08 -31.84
C ALA A 427 -39.98 -4.87 -31.00
N SER A 428 -40.04 -3.78 -30.24
CA SER A 428 -41.29 -3.16 -29.81
C SER A 428 -41.33 -1.71 -30.28
N THR A 429 -42.40 -1.41 -31.00
CA THR A 429 -42.73 -0.15 -31.69
C THR A 429 -42.78 1.04 -30.74
N GLY A 430 -41.82 1.97 -30.88
CA GLY A 430 -41.90 3.34 -30.37
C GLY A 430 -42.05 4.32 -31.53
N ALA A 431 -42.95 5.30 -31.39
CA ALA A 431 -43.18 6.34 -32.38
C ALA A 431 -41.89 7.10 -32.74
N SER A 432 -41.58 7.20 -34.04
CA SER A 432 -40.45 7.98 -34.53
C SER A 432 -40.88 9.43 -34.77
N CYS A 433 -40.26 10.39 -34.10
CA CYS A 433 -40.28 11.79 -34.57
C CYS A 433 -39.13 11.98 -35.57
N SER A 434 -39.45 12.48 -36.76
CA SER A 434 -38.48 12.76 -37.82
C SER A 434 -38.30 14.26 -37.95
N CYS A 435 -37.05 14.72 -37.97
CA CYS A 435 -36.71 16.12 -38.22
C CYS A 435 -35.80 16.17 -39.45
N ALA A 436 -36.17 16.99 -40.44
CA ALA A 436 -35.39 17.16 -41.67
C ALA A 436 -34.24 18.15 -41.45
N VAL A 437 -33.08 17.87 -42.03
CA VAL A 437 -31.89 18.74 -42.01
C VAL A 437 -32.01 19.79 -43.13
N VAL A 438 -31.85 21.07 -42.80
CA VAL A 438 -31.79 22.20 -43.76
C VAL A 438 -30.45 22.94 -43.56
N PRO A 439 -29.77 23.43 -44.63
CA PRO A 439 -28.47 24.07 -44.47
C PRO A 439 -28.57 25.51 -43.94
N GLU A 440 -27.59 25.82 -43.08
CA GLU A 440 -27.23 27.07 -42.40
C GLU A 440 -28.25 28.23 -42.34
N GLY A 441 -28.75 28.51 -41.13
CA GLY A 441 -29.25 29.85 -40.76
C GLY A 441 -30.60 29.96 -40.05
N ALA A 442 -31.31 28.88 -39.71
CA ALA A 442 -32.55 28.94 -38.92
C ALA A 442 -32.79 27.67 -38.07
N ALA A 443 -33.56 27.79 -36.97
CA ALA A 443 -33.83 26.73 -36.01
C ALA A 443 -34.72 25.60 -36.59
N PRO A 444 -34.53 24.33 -36.20
CA PRO A 444 -35.30 23.20 -36.73
C PRO A 444 -36.69 23.09 -36.08
N GLU A 445 -37.74 22.90 -36.88
CA GLU A 445 -39.08 22.53 -36.40
C GLU A 445 -39.26 21.00 -36.42
N CYS A 446 -39.70 20.43 -35.29
CA CYS A 446 -40.04 19.02 -35.15
C CYS A 446 -41.51 18.91 -34.71
N SER A 447 -42.31 18.03 -35.34
CA SER A 447 -43.71 17.78 -34.99
C SER A 447 -43.89 16.33 -34.48
N CYS A 448 -44.58 16.17 -33.36
CA CYS A 448 -45.02 14.88 -32.81
C CYS A 448 -46.53 14.99 -32.48
N GLY A 449 -47.34 13.97 -32.81
CA GLY A 449 -48.79 13.98 -32.60
C GLY A 449 -49.24 13.30 -31.29
N ASP A 450 -50.22 13.90 -30.60
CA ASP A 450 -50.80 13.44 -29.32
C ASP A 450 -51.83 12.31 -29.46
N PRO A 451 -51.94 11.38 -28.49
CA PRO A 451 -53.13 10.57 -28.28
C PRO A 451 -53.97 11.01 -27.06
N LEU A 452 -55.16 11.53 -27.38
CA LEU A 452 -56.48 11.46 -26.73
C LEU A 452 -56.61 11.32 -25.18
N LEU A 453 -57.31 12.31 -24.60
CA LEU A 453 -57.92 12.36 -23.26
C LEU A 453 -59.10 11.38 -23.08
N ASP A 454 -59.26 10.80 -21.89
CA ASP A 454 -60.54 10.31 -21.35
C ASP A 454 -60.68 10.81 -19.88
N PRO A 455 -61.80 11.43 -19.44
CA PRO A 455 -61.89 12.14 -18.17
C PRO A 455 -62.62 11.34 -17.08
N GLY A 456 -62.01 11.19 -15.90
CA GLY A 456 -62.75 10.79 -14.69
C GLY A 456 -61.90 10.28 -13.53
N LEU A 457 -62.17 10.85 -12.33
CA LEU A 457 -61.82 10.43 -10.95
C LEU A 457 -60.71 11.25 -10.23
N PRO A 458 -60.88 11.50 -8.91
CA PRO A 458 -60.71 12.82 -8.29
C PRO A 458 -59.33 13.11 -7.69
N GLU A 459 -59.04 14.41 -7.50
CA GLU A 459 -57.83 14.96 -6.88
C GLU A 459 -57.57 14.41 -5.47
N PRO A 460 -56.29 14.14 -5.10
CA PRO A 460 -55.91 13.90 -3.72
C PRO A 460 -55.75 15.22 -2.94
N GLU A 461 -56.35 15.29 -1.75
CA GLU A 461 -56.33 16.41 -0.81
C GLU A 461 -54.91 16.86 -0.40
N PRO A 462 -54.72 18.14 -0.03
CA PRO A 462 -53.44 18.66 0.48
C PRO A 462 -53.14 18.17 1.90
N PRO A 463 -51.86 18.05 2.29
CA PRO A 463 -51.48 17.57 3.61
C PRO A 463 -51.86 18.56 4.74
N PRO A 464 -52.22 18.07 5.95
CA PRO A 464 -52.61 18.92 7.08
C PRO A 464 -51.42 19.64 7.74
N PRO A 465 -51.68 20.72 8.52
CA PRO A 465 -50.65 21.64 9.00
C PRO A 465 -49.79 21.06 10.16
N ALA A 466 -48.57 21.59 10.28
CA ALA A 466 -47.60 21.24 11.29
C ALA A 466 -48.16 21.37 12.72
N GLY A 467 -48.21 20.24 13.43
CA GLY A 467 -48.56 20.16 14.85
C GLY A 467 -47.31 20.07 15.73
N SER A 468 -47.25 21.00 16.70
CA SER A 468 -46.58 20.98 18.02
C SER A 468 -45.38 20.05 18.27
N GLU A 469 -44.25 20.68 18.65
CA GLU A 469 -43.04 20.07 19.23
C GLU A 469 -43.35 19.07 20.38
N PRO A 470 -42.63 17.93 20.47
CA PRO A 470 -42.61 17.15 21.69
C PRO A 470 -41.62 17.74 22.71
N VAL A 471 -42.17 17.98 23.90
CA VAL A 471 -41.54 18.40 25.15
C VAL A 471 -40.30 17.55 25.50
N ALA A 472 -39.25 18.24 25.94
CA ALA A 472 -38.03 17.67 26.49
C ALA A 472 -38.31 16.77 27.72
N LEU A 473 -37.80 15.54 27.69
CA LEU A 473 -37.71 14.69 28.87
C LEU A 473 -36.55 15.17 29.76
N ILE A 474 -36.90 15.58 30.97
CA ILE A 474 -36.03 15.94 32.09
C ILE A 474 -35.21 14.71 32.51
N PRO A 475 -33.87 14.79 32.67
CA PRO A 475 -33.13 13.81 33.46
C PRO A 475 -33.21 14.19 34.95
N GLY A 476 -33.91 13.36 35.74
CA GLY A 476 -33.89 13.38 37.21
C GLY A 476 -32.60 12.79 37.80
N PRO A 477 -32.43 12.79 39.14
CA PRO A 477 -31.21 13.25 39.79
C PRO A 477 -30.06 12.23 39.81
N VAL A 478 -28.86 12.83 39.87
CA VAL A 478 -27.56 12.20 40.09
C VAL A 478 -27.51 11.56 41.47
N GLU A 479 -27.15 10.27 41.52
CA GLU A 479 -26.72 9.56 42.74
C GLU A 479 -25.31 8.96 42.56
N PRO A 480 -24.57 8.75 43.66
CA PRO A 480 -23.16 9.11 43.73
C PRO A 480 -22.18 7.99 43.33
N PHE A 481 -20.99 8.45 42.95
CA PHE A 481 -19.75 7.71 42.76
C PHE A 481 -19.64 6.42 43.58
N SER A 482 -19.56 5.29 42.88
CA SER A 482 -18.98 4.06 43.45
C SER A 482 -17.49 4.28 43.66
N ILE A 483 -17.12 4.38 44.94
CA ILE A 483 -15.74 4.35 45.42
C ILE A 483 -15.15 3.00 45.04
N VAL A 484 -14.15 2.99 44.16
CA VAL A 484 -13.27 1.83 43.98
C VAL A 484 -12.32 1.80 45.16
N THR A 485 -12.42 0.74 45.96
CA THR A 485 -11.56 0.47 47.12
C THR A 485 -10.11 0.31 46.67
N MET A 486 -9.21 1.13 47.22
CA MET A 486 -7.76 0.97 47.07
C MET A 486 -7.33 -0.37 47.69
N PRO A 487 -6.54 -1.22 46.99
CA PRO A 487 -5.88 -2.33 47.65
C PRO A 487 -4.75 -1.77 48.55
N GLY A 488 -4.74 -2.23 49.80
CA GLY A 488 -3.79 -1.84 50.83
C GLY A 488 -2.32 -2.17 50.51
N SER A 489 -1.45 -1.72 51.41
CA SER A 489 0.02 -1.78 51.35
C SER A 489 0.58 -3.09 50.79
N ARG A 490 1.42 -2.98 49.74
CA ARG A 490 2.25 -4.07 49.24
C ARG A 490 3.25 -4.48 50.32
N GLY A 491 3.22 -5.74 50.73
CA GLY A 491 4.29 -6.39 51.48
C GLY A 491 5.58 -6.54 50.65
N PRO A 492 6.71 -6.91 51.27
CA PRO A 492 8.01 -6.95 50.61
C PRO A 492 8.06 -8.04 49.53
N ALA A 493 8.77 -7.74 48.44
CA ALA A 493 8.88 -8.63 47.28
C ALA A 493 9.81 -9.84 47.55
N PRO A 494 9.52 -11.02 46.95
CA PRO A 494 10.36 -12.22 47.06
C PRO A 494 11.69 -12.12 46.26
N PRO A 495 12.73 -12.90 46.64
CA PRO A 495 14.15 -12.57 46.43
C PRO A 495 14.74 -12.94 45.06
N TRP A 496 13.98 -12.89 43.96
CA TRP A 496 14.47 -13.39 42.65
C TRP A 496 14.39 -12.39 41.50
N LEU A 497 14.24 -11.09 41.78
CA LEU A 497 14.30 -10.02 40.77
C LEU A 497 15.58 -9.19 40.95
N PRO A 498 16.38 -8.97 39.89
CA PRO A 498 17.65 -8.24 39.98
C PRO A 498 17.43 -6.72 40.06
N SER A 499 18.14 -6.08 40.99
CA SER A 499 18.18 -4.63 41.20
C SER A 499 18.97 -3.89 40.10
N PRO A 500 18.63 -2.62 39.80
CA PRO A 500 19.37 -1.79 38.88
C PRO A 500 20.68 -1.27 39.51
N ILE A 501 21.78 -1.51 38.79
CA ILE A 501 23.09 -0.82 38.84
C ILE A 501 22.83 0.68 38.58
N GLY A 502 23.38 1.70 39.22
CA GLY A 502 24.49 1.88 40.16
C GLY A 502 24.97 3.33 39.92
N GLU A 503 24.71 4.25 40.85
CA GLU A 503 25.28 5.61 40.81
C GLU A 503 26.41 5.67 41.86
N GLU A 504 27.62 5.93 41.39
CA GLU A 504 28.80 6.19 42.21
C GLU A 504 28.71 7.60 42.83
N GLU A 505 28.74 7.66 44.16
CA GLU A 505 29.15 8.85 44.91
C GLU A 505 30.67 8.98 44.84
N GLU A 506 31.16 10.11 44.32
CA GLU A 506 32.53 10.56 44.62
C GLU A 506 32.46 11.95 45.27
N ASN A 507 32.67 11.96 46.59
CA ASN A 507 32.98 13.13 47.39
C ASN A 507 34.35 13.69 46.99
N LEU A 508 34.51 15.02 46.99
CA LEU A 508 35.64 15.70 47.65
C LEU A 508 35.51 17.23 47.66
N ALA A 509 35.58 17.77 48.88
CA ALA A 509 36.08 19.09 49.34
C ALA A 509 35.32 20.37 48.98
#